data_AF-A0A076HIJ9-F1
#
_entry.id   AF-A0A076HIJ9-F1
#
_cell.length_a   1.000
_cell.length_b   1.000
_cell.length_c   1.000
_cell.angle_alpha   90.00
_cell.angle_beta   90.00
_cell.angle_gamma   90.00
#
_symmetry.space_group_name_H-M   'P 1'
#
loop_
_entity.id
_entity.type
_entity.pdbx_description
1 polymer ?
#
loop_
_entity_poly.entity_id
_entity_poly.type
_entity_poly.pdbx_seq_one_letter_code
_entity_poly.pdbx_strand_id
1 'polypeptide(L)' 'MYCICYNDSLGRDGIIAQLETLEEAQAAFKSFTSLTNGWMREYDNIISIELIVKSEGDLRTLEVFEF' A
#
# COMPACT_ATOMS: atom_id res chain seq x y z
N MET A 1 -12.57 6.36 -2.52
CA MET A 1 -11.25 6.32 -3.19
C MET A 1 -10.33 5.44 -2.38
N TYR A 2 -9.56 4.57 -3.01
CA TYR A 2 -8.63 3.64 -2.35
C TYR A 2 -7.18 4.04 -2.65
N CYS A 3 -6.29 3.99 -1.66
CA CYS A 3 -4.84 4.16 -1.80
C CYS A 3 -4.15 2.85 -1.50
N ILE A 4 -3.15 2.49 -2.29
CA ILE A 4 -2.07 1.63 -1.84
C ILE A 4 -0.92 2.54 -1.45
N CYS A 5 -0.54 2.48 -0.19
CA CYS A 5 0.40 3.37 0.45
C CYS A 5 1.54 2.52 1.07
N TYR A 6 2.76 3.06 1.19
CA TYR A 6 3.87 2.39 1.88
C TYR A 6 4.30 3.20 3.10
N ASN A 7 4.80 2.51 4.12
CA ASN A 7 5.49 3.11 5.25
C ASN A 7 6.95 2.62 5.28
N ASP A 8 7.88 3.53 5.54
CA ASP A 8 9.29 3.21 5.68
C ASP A 8 9.80 3.34 7.12
N SER A 9 10.96 2.74 7.39
CA SER A 9 11.63 2.73 8.71
C SER A 9 12.02 4.12 9.22
N LEU A 10 11.93 5.15 8.37
CA LEU A 10 12.19 6.55 8.71
C LEU A 10 10.90 7.31 9.05
N GLY A 11 9.74 6.64 9.05
CA GLY A 11 8.44 7.22 9.34
C GLY A 11 7.86 8.03 8.18
N ARG A 12 8.27 7.77 6.94
CA ARG A 12 7.72 8.43 5.75
C ARG A 12 6.62 7.57 5.14
N ASP A 13 5.47 8.19 4.90
CA ASP A 13 4.37 7.61 4.13
C ASP A 13 4.45 8.06 2.67
N GLY A 14 4.26 7.12 1.74
CA GLY A 14 4.16 7.42 0.31
C GLY A 14 2.99 6.71 -0.36
N ILE A 15 2.51 7.29 -1.46
CA ILE A 15 1.42 6.73 -2.25
C ILE A 15 2.02 5.94 -3.42
N ILE A 16 1.64 4.67 -3.54
CA ILE A 16 2.01 3.80 -4.66
C ILE A 16 0.97 3.94 -5.78
N ALA A 17 -0.32 3.84 -5.43
CA ALA A 17 -1.41 3.88 -6.39
C ALA A 17 -2.70 4.43 -5.77
N GLN A 18 -3.53 5.05 -6.60
CA GLN A 18 -4.89 5.46 -6.23
C GLN A 18 -5.88 4.80 -7.18
N LEU A 19 -6.95 4.23 -6.63
CA LEU A 19 -7.90 3.39 -7.36
C LEU A 19 -9.34 3.75 -6.96
N GLU A 20 -10.24 3.66 -7.93
CA GLU A 20 -11.63 4.08 -7.76
C GLU A 20 -12.49 2.98 -7.13
N THR A 21 -12.20 1.72 -7.46
CA THR A 21 -12.96 0.56 -6.97
C THR A 21 -12.16 -0.27 -5.97
N LEU A 22 -12.87 -0.95 -5.07
CA LEU A 22 -12.26 -1.86 -4.10
C LEU A 22 -11.60 -3.06 -4.79
N GLU A 23 -12.27 -3.61 -5.81
CA GLU A 23 -11.82 -4.81 -6.51
C GLU A 23 -10.48 -4.58 -7.22
N GLU A 24 -10.34 -3.44 -7.93
CA GLU A 24 -9.07 -3.03 -8.52
C GLU A 24 -8.00 -2.81 -7.45
N ALA A 25 -8.37 -2.18 -6.33
CA ALA A 25 -7.44 -1.92 -5.24
C ALA A 25 -6.89 -3.18 -4.58
N GLN A 26 -7.73 -4.18 -4.36
CA GLN A 26 -7.31 -5.47 -3.81
C GLN A 26 -6.46 -6.26 -4.81
N ALA A 27 -6.82 -6.24 -6.10
CA ALA A 27 -6.05 -6.91 -7.14
C ALA A 27 -4.64 -6.28 -7.28
N ALA A 28 -4.57 -4.95 -7.31
CA ALA A 28 -3.30 -4.23 -7.33
C ALA A 28 -2.48 -4.47 -6.07
N PHE A 29 -3.09 -4.44 -4.88
CA PHE A 29 -2.42 -4.69 -3.61
C PHE A 29 -1.77 -6.08 -3.57
N LYS A 30 -2.50 -7.13 -3.96
CA LYS A 30 -1.97 -8.50 -4.06
C LYS A 30 -0.84 -8.62 -5.09
N SER A 31 -0.99 -7.95 -6.24
CA SER A 31 0.05 -7.92 -7.26
C SER A 31 1.33 -7.30 -6.70
N PHE A 32 1.22 -6.13 -6.06
CA PHE A 32 2.36 -5.44 -5.44
C PHE A 32 3.03 -6.29 -4.36
N THR A 33 2.28 -6.82 -3.40
CA THR A 33 2.85 -7.62 -2.30
C THR A 33 3.48 -8.94 -2.79
N SER A 34 2.98 -9.52 -3.88
CA SER A 34 3.59 -10.69 -4.51
C SER A 34 4.90 -10.37 -5.24
N LEU A 35 4.99 -9.19 -5.88
CA LEU A 35 6.16 -8.74 -6.65
C LEU A 35 7.25 -8.15 -5.76
N THR A 36 6.90 -7.56 -4.62
CA THR A 36 7.86 -6.97 -3.67
C THR A 36 8.83 -8.00 -3.10
N ASN A 37 8.45 -9.28 -3.02
CA ASN A 37 9.40 -10.36 -2.70
C ASN A 37 10.59 -10.47 -3.68
N GLY A 38 10.46 -9.94 -4.91
CA GLY A 38 11.52 -9.93 -5.92
C GLY A 38 12.22 -8.59 -6.13
N TRP A 39 11.55 -7.46 -5.83
CA TRP A 39 12.00 -6.10 -6.19
C TRP A 39 12.54 -5.26 -5.01
N MET A 40 12.40 -5.72 -3.76
CA MET A 40 12.70 -4.95 -2.56
C MET A 40 14.14 -4.49 -2.34
N ARG A 41 15.10 -4.90 -3.18
CA ARG A 41 16.50 -4.45 -3.07
C ARG A 41 16.70 -2.96 -3.38
N GLU A 42 15.74 -2.29 -4.01
CA GLU A 42 15.87 -0.86 -4.36
C GLU A 42 15.23 0.08 -3.32
N TYR A 43 14.41 -0.43 -2.41
CA TYR A 43 13.70 0.34 -1.38
C TYR A 43 14.05 -0.22 0.00
N ASP A 44 15.33 -0.13 0.39
CA ASP A 44 15.96 -0.73 1.60
C ASP A 44 15.32 -0.36 2.97
N ASN A 45 14.19 0.34 2.99
CA ASN A 45 13.56 0.84 4.21
C ASN A 45 12.04 0.64 4.26
N ILE A 46 11.37 0.07 3.26
CA ILE A 46 9.92 -0.17 3.36
C ILE A 46 9.67 -1.27 4.38
N ILE A 47 8.83 -0.98 5.39
CA ILE A 47 8.47 -1.91 6.47
C ILE A 47 7.04 -2.44 6.32
N SER A 48 6.16 -1.68 5.67
CA SER A 48 4.81 -2.13 5.38
C SER A 48 4.24 -1.51 4.10
N ILE A 49 3.29 -2.22 3.50
CA ILE A 49 2.40 -1.70 2.46
C ILE A 49 0.97 -1.84 2.95
N GLU A 50 0.19 -0.77 2.81
CA GLU A 50 -1.17 -0.65 3.33
C GLU A 50 -2.16 -0.33 2.22
N LEU A 51 -3.30 -1.02 2.23
CA LEU A 51 -4.47 -0.65 1.45
C LEU A 51 -5.39 0.20 2.33
N ILE A 52 -5.57 1.47 1.98
CA ILE A 52 -6.35 2.45 2.73
C ILE A 52 -7.56 2.87 1.89
N VAL A 53 -8.72 2.98 2.51
CA VAL A 53 -9.88 3.66 1.90
C VAL A 53 -10.03 5.06 2.49
N LYS A 54 -10.21 6.04 1.61
CA LYS A 54 -10.62 7.39 1.94
C LYS A 54 -12.10 7.57 1.62
N SER A 55 -12.88 7.83 2.66
CA SER A 55 -14.31 8.17 2.60
C SER A 55 -14.54 9.45 3.40
N GLU A 56 -15.12 10.48 2.78
CA GLU A 56 -15.53 11.77 3.39
C GLU A 56 -14.87 12.15 4.75
N GLY A 57 -13.56 12.39 4.74
CA GLY A 57 -12.81 12.88 5.91
C GLY A 57 -12.23 11.79 6.83
N ASP A 58 -12.58 10.52 6.60
CA ASP A 58 -12.06 9.37 7.33
C ASP A 58 -11.09 8.56 6.46
N LEU A 59 -9.98 8.17 7.08
CA LEU A 59 -8.98 7.29 6.50
C LEU A 59 -8.98 5.99 7.29
N ARG A 60 -9.28 4.90 6.61
CA ARG A 60 -9.32 3.58 7.23
C ARG A 60 -8.45 2.60 6.48
N THR A 61 -7.54 1.97 7.20
CA THR A 61 -6.73 0.86 6.68
C THR A 61 -7.61 -0.40 6.57
N LEU A 62 -7.61 -1.01 5.39
CA LEU A 62 -8.34 -2.23 5.06
C LEU A 62 -7.45 -3.46 5.17
N GLU A 63 -6.23 -3.37 4.65
CA GLU A 63 -5.26 -4.48 4.61
C GLU A 63 -3.85 -3.93 4.83
N VAL A 64 -3.00 -4.71 5.50
CA VAL A 64 -1.59 -4.38 5.74
C VAL A 64 -0.75 -5.60 5.40
N PHE A 65 0.38 -5.37 4.75
CA PHE A 65 1.42 -6.36 4.50
C PHE A 65 2.72 -5.86 5.10
N GLU A 66 3.24 -6.56 6.10
CA GLU A 66 4.49 -6.24 6.80
C GLU A 66 5.63 -7.13 6.26
N PHE A 67 6.84 -6.58 6.25
CA PHE A 67 8.06 -7.24 5.76
C PHE A 67 9.00 -7.66 6.90
#